data_AF-A0A349STW5-F1
#
_entry.id   AF-A0A349STW5-F1
#
_cell.length_a   1.000
_cell.length_b   1.000
_cell.length_c   1.000
_cell.angle_alpha   90.00
_cell.angle_beta   90.00
_cell.angle_gamma   90.00
#
_symmetry.space_group_name_H-M   'P 1'
#
loop_
_entity.id
_entity.type
_entity.pdbx_description
1 polymer ?
#
loop_
_entity_poly.entity_id
_entity_poly.type
_entity_poly.pdbx_seq_one_letter_code
_entity_poly.pdbx_strand_id
1 'polypeptide(L)'
;KGFGFEKWAYHDKSLWRETVNEAVEQDASEDFPFQIKGYDSDNESIQSALKNIAAAGLEGAIHVERRELAQFALHQNPDNQAGMIVSNPPYGER
;
A
#
# COMPACT_ATOMS: atom_id res chain seq x y z
N LYS A 1 1.90 15.97 -11.77
CA LYS A 1 1.99 16.02 -10.29
C LYS A 1 3.37 16.57 -9.94
N GLY A 2 3.51 17.25 -8.80
CA GLY A 2 4.78 17.84 -8.32
C GLY A 2 4.55 18.46 -6.95
N PHE A 3 5.62 18.75 -6.23
CA PHE A 3 5.55 19.37 -4.92
C PHE A 3 5.44 20.89 -5.02
N GLY A 4 4.80 21.52 -4.04
CA GLY A 4 4.60 22.98 -4.02
C GLY A 4 5.92 23.76 -4.00
N PHE A 5 6.97 23.21 -3.38
CA PHE A 5 8.29 23.85 -3.31
C PHE A 5 8.96 23.96 -4.68
N GLU A 6 8.59 23.15 -5.68
CA GLU A 6 9.20 23.20 -7.01
C GLU A 6 8.89 24.51 -7.77
N LYS A 7 7.87 25.24 -7.32
CA LYS A 7 7.48 26.55 -7.85
C LYS A 7 8.02 27.73 -7.04
N TRP A 8 8.74 27.46 -5.95
CA TRP A 8 9.32 28.50 -5.13
C TRP A 8 10.50 29.17 -5.83
N ALA A 9 10.65 30.48 -5.67
CA ALA A 9 11.67 31.26 -6.38
C ALA A 9 13.11 30.81 -6.10
N TYR A 10 13.35 30.22 -4.92
CA TYR A 10 14.65 29.72 -4.50
C TYR A 10 14.76 28.19 -4.58
N HIS A 11 13.86 27.55 -5.32
CA HIS A 11 13.95 26.11 -5.54
C HIS A 11 15.20 25.74 -6.32
N ASP A 12 16.03 24.89 -5.72
CA ASP A 12 17.16 24.26 -6.40
C ASP A 12 16.69 22.99 -7.14
N LYS A 13 16.53 23.12 -8.45
CA LYS A 13 16.12 22.02 -9.33
C LYS A 13 17.19 20.93 -9.45
N SER A 14 18.47 21.30 -9.34
CA SER A 14 19.57 20.35 -9.49
C SER A 14 19.64 19.45 -8.26
N LEU A 15 19.59 20.06 -7.07
CA LEU A 15 19.52 19.34 -5.80
C LEU A 15 18.31 18.41 -5.75
N TRP A 16 17.13 18.89 -6.13
CA TRP A 16 15.93 18.05 -6.14
C TRP A 16 16.06 16.84 -7.07
N ARG A 17 16.62 17.04 -8.27
CA ARG A 17 16.85 15.94 -9.21
C ARG A 17 17.84 14.92 -8.65
N GLU A 18 18.92 15.38 -8.02
CA GLU A 18 19.90 14.52 -7.37
C GLU A 18 19.24 13.67 -6.27
N THR A 19 18.50 14.30 -5.35
CA THR A 19 17.78 13.60 -4.28
C THR A 19 16.77 12.58 -4.80
N VAL A 20 16.02 12.91 -5.86
CA VAL A 20 15.07 11.97 -6.47
C VAL A 20 15.80 10.78 -7.10
N ASN A 21 16.91 11.02 -7.80
CA ASN A 21 17.70 9.96 -8.40
C ASN A 21 18.27 9.02 -7.34
N GLU A 22 18.83 9.56 -6.25
CA GLU A 22 19.33 8.75 -5.12
C GLU A 22 18.23 7.88 -4.51
N ALA A 23 17.02 8.42 -4.35
CA ALA A 23 15.88 7.65 -3.83
C ALA A 23 15.46 6.52 -4.77
N VAL A 24 15.50 6.75 -6.09
CA VAL A 24 15.20 5.73 -7.10
C VAL A 24 16.28 4.64 -7.14
N GLU A 25 17.56 5.02 -7.03
CA GLU A 25 18.67 4.06 -7.00
C GLU A 25 18.64 3.14 -5.76
N GLN A 26 18.08 3.63 -4.66
CA GLN A 26 17.89 2.87 -3.41
C GLN A 26 16.55 2.12 -3.35
N ASP A 27 15.70 2.25 -4.37
CA ASP A 27 14.41 1.58 -4.35
C ASP A 27 14.57 0.06 -4.48
N ALA A 28 14.07 -0.65 -3.47
CA ALA A 28 14.04 -2.11 -3.42
C ALA A 28 12.59 -2.64 -3.43
N SER A 29 11.64 -1.80 -3.86
CA SER A 29 10.21 -2.15 -3.89
C SER A 29 9.89 -3.35 -4.80
N GLU A 30 10.76 -3.68 -5.78
CA GLU A 30 10.65 -4.87 -6.61
C GLU A 30 11.07 -6.17 -5.88
N ASP A 31 11.89 -6.08 -4.83
CA ASP A 31 12.37 -7.22 -4.03
C ASP A 31 11.38 -7.58 -2.92
N PHE A 32 10.12 -7.79 -3.28
CA PHE A 32 9.03 -8.04 -2.33
C PHE A 32 8.62 -9.53 -2.33
N PRO A 33 9.16 -10.38 -1.43
CA PRO A 33 9.03 -11.84 -1.54
C PRO A 33 7.71 -12.40 -0.98
N PHE A 34 6.77 -11.53 -0.57
CA PHE A 34 5.52 -11.94 0.08
C PHE A 34 4.31 -11.21 -0.51
N GLN A 35 3.12 -11.72 -0.23
CA GLN A 35 1.87 -11.13 -0.68
C GLN A 35 1.10 -10.55 0.51
N ILE A 36 0.63 -9.32 0.39
CA ILE A 36 -0.27 -8.71 1.37
C ILE A 36 -1.72 -9.04 0.98
N LYS A 37 -2.55 -9.35 1.99
CA LYS A 37 -3.98 -9.61 1.81
C LYS A 37 -4.81 -8.62 2.62
N GLY A 38 -5.79 -7.99 1.97
CA GLY A 38 -6.75 -7.09 2.59
C GLY A 38 -8.18 -7.56 2.39
N TYR A 39 -9.02 -7.32 3.39
CA TYR A 39 -10.43 -7.70 3.38
C TYR A 39 -11.27 -6.54 3.90
N ASP A 40 -12.41 -6.32 3.26
CA ASP A 40 -13.43 -5.40 3.74
C ASP A 40 -14.81 -5.93 3.35
N SER A 41 -15.83 -5.66 4.16
CA SER A 41 -17.22 -6.05 3.84
C SER A 41 -17.86 -5.10 2.83
N ASP A 42 -17.39 -3.86 2.80
CA ASP A 42 -17.87 -2.82 1.90
C ASP A 42 -17.23 -2.93 0.51
N ASN A 43 -18.09 -3.08 -0.50
CA ASN A 43 -17.65 -3.19 -1.87
C ASN A 43 -17.06 -1.87 -2.40
N GLU A 44 -17.55 -0.70 -1.96
CA GLU A 44 -17.02 0.59 -2.42
C GLU A 44 -15.58 0.80 -1.94
N SER A 45 -15.31 0.42 -0.70
CA SER A 45 -13.96 0.39 -0.12
C SER A 45 -13.03 -0.54 -0.90
N ILE A 46 -13.47 -1.75 -1.26
CA ILE A 46 -12.69 -2.67 -2.11
C ILE A 46 -12.37 -2.07 -3.48
N GLN A 47 -13.35 -1.48 -4.16
CA GLN A 47 -13.12 -0.85 -5.47
C GLN A 47 -12.16 0.34 -5.39
N SER A 48 -12.23 1.11 -4.32
CA SER A 48 -11.32 2.23 -4.06
C SER A 48 -9.91 1.74 -3.77
N ALA A 49 -9.77 0.66 -2.97
CA ALA A 49 -8.49 0.03 -2.68
C ALA A 49 -7.82 -0.50 -3.96
N LEU A 50 -8.55 -1.20 -4.84
CA LEU A 50 -8.02 -1.68 -6.12
C LEU A 50 -7.47 -0.55 -7.00
N LYS A 51 -8.21 0.56 -7.11
CA LYS A 51 -7.75 1.75 -7.86
C LYS A 51 -6.49 2.36 -7.25
N ASN A 52 -6.40 2.42 -5.93
CA ASN A 52 -5.24 2.97 -5.23
C ASN A 52 -4.01 2.06 -5.38
N ILE A 53 -4.19 0.74 -5.32
CA ILE A 53 -3.12 -0.26 -5.54
C ILE A 53 -2.54 -0.09 -6.95
N ALA A 54 -3.40 0.00 -7.96
CA ALA A 54 -2.98 0.23 -9.35
C ALA A 54 -2.26 1.58 -9.51
N ALA A 55 -2.80 2.66 -8.93
CA ALA A 55 -2.17 3.98 -8.98
C ALA A 55 -0.81 4.04 -8.24
N ALA A 56 -0.57 3.13 -7.29
CA ALA A 56 0.68 2.98 -6.56
C ALA A 56 1.66 1.99 -7.23
N GLY A 57 1.27 1.30 -8.31
CA GLY A 57 2.10 0.30 -8.98
C GLY A 57 2.29 -1.00 -8.18
N LEU A 58 1.40 -1.30 -7.22
CA LEU A 58 1.51 -2.45 -6.31
C LEU A 58 0.63 -3.65 -6.75
N GLU A 59 0.23 -3.67 -8.02
CA GLU A 59 -0.51 -4.78 -8.60
C GLU A 59 0.33 -6.07 -8.52
N GLY A 60 -0.29 -7.19 -8.14
CA GLY A 60 0.41 -8.46 -7.94
C GLY A 60 0.99 -8.64 -6.52
N ALA A 61 1.46 -7.57 -5.88
CA ALA A 61 1.98 -7.62 -4.50
C ALA A 61 0.86 -7.59 -3.44
N ILE A 62 -0.22 -6.87 -3.71
CA ILE A 62 -1.37 -6.72 -2.81
C ILE A 62 -2.62 -7.33 -3.43
N HIS A 63 -3.27 -8.24 -2.70
CA HIS A 63 -4.56 -8.79 -3.05
C HIS A 63 -5.63 -8.27 -2.07
N VAL A 64 -6.75 -7.77 -2.61
CA VAL A 64 -7.90 -7.38 -1.81
C VAL A 64 -9.16 -8.07 -2.31
N GLU A 65 -10.01 -8.52 -1.40
CA GLU A 65 -11.29 -9.12 -1.73
C GLU A 65 -12.37 -8.73 -0.74
N ARG A 66 -13.62 -8.74 -1.20
CA ARG A 66 -14.76 -8.46 -0.34
C ARG A 66 -15.01 -9.65 0.60
N ARG A 67 -14.86 -9.43 1.90
CA ARG A 67 -15.10 -10.45 2.92
C ARG A 67 -15.36 -9.81 4.28
N GLU A 68 -16.35 -10.33 4.99
CA GLU A 68 -16.64 -9.96 6.37
C GLU A 68 -15.52 -10.43 7.30
N LEU A 69 -15.15 -9.60 8.29
CA LEU A 69 -14.15 -9.97 9.29
C LEU A 69 -14.54 -11.25 10.05
N ALA A 70 -15.84 -11.48 10.27
CA ALA A 70 -16.36 -12.68 10.90
C ALA A 70 -16.07 -13.98 10.12
N GLN A 71 -15.74 -13.87 8.83
CA GLN A 71 -15.37 -15.01 7.96
C GLN A 71 -13.86 -15.12 7.77
N PHE A 72 -13.07 -14.33 8.49
CA PHE A 72 -11.61 -14.39 8.39
C PHE A 72 -11.09 -15.75 8.88
N ALA A 73 -10.34 -16.43 8.02
CA ALA A 73 -9.68 -17.68 8.33
C ALA A 73 -8.31 -17.73 7.63
N LEU A 74 -7.31 -18.27 8.32
CA LEU A 74 -6.01 -18.57 7.74
C LEU A 74 -6.11 -19.92 7.02
N HIS A 75 -6.10 -19.92 5.69
CA HIS A 75 -6.16 -21.15 4.88
C HIS A 75 -4.77 -21.76 4.60
N GLN A 76 -3.75 -21.45 5.40
CA GLN A 76 -2.37 -21.87 5.17
C GLN A 76 -1.94 -23.00 6.10
N ASN A 77 -1.01 -23.84 5.61
CA ASN A 77 -0.46 -25.01 6.29
C ASN A 77 -0.01 -24.69 7.73
N PRO A 78 -0.16 -25.63 8.68
CA PRO A 78 0.24 -25.45 10.08
C PRO A 78 1.74 -25.22 10.30
N ASP A 79 2.57 -25.41 9.28
CA ASP A 79 4.02 -25.14 9.30
C ASP A 79 4.39 -23.69 8.92
N ASN A 80 3.43 -22.84 8.53
CA ASN A 80 3.71 -21.45 8.18
C ASN A 80 3.91 -20.57 9.42
N GLN A 81 5.01 -19.82 9.38
CA GLN A 81 5.44 -18.82 10.36
C GLN A 81 4.33 -17.84 10.76
N ALA A 82 4.45 -17.29 11.97
CA ALA A 82 3.56 -16.26 12.49
C ALA A 82 3.40 -15.10 11.49
N GLY A 83 2.15 -14.71 11.23
CA GLY A 83 1.81 -13.55 10.41
C GLY A 83 1.55 -12.29 11.25
N MET A 84 1.41 -11.15 10.58
CA MET A 84 1.00 -9.89 11.20
C MET A 84 -0.42 -9.53 10.73
N ILE A 85 -1.28 -9.15 11.67
CA ILE A 85 -2.58 -8.55 11.36
C ILE A 85 -2.53 -7.08 11.75
N VAL A 86 -2.89 -6.21 10.81
CA VAL A 86 -3.07 -4.78 11.04
C VAL A 86 -4.51 -4.45 10.65
N SER A 87 -5.24 -3.77 11.54
CA SER A 87 -6.62 -3.37 11.30
C SER A 87 -6.89 -2.00 11.92
N ASN A 88 -7.75 -1.23 11.24
CA ASN A 88 -8.30 0.03 11.72
C ASN A 88 -9.82 -0.14 11.88
N PRO A 89 -10.29 -0.76 12.98
CA PRO A 89 -11.71 -1.10 13.15
C PRO A 89 -12.56 0.17 13.35
N PRO A 90 -13.90 0.08 13.12
CA PRO A 90 -14.80 1.18 13.42
C PRO A 90 -14.77 1.50 14.93
N TYR A 91 -14.63 2.78 15.26
CA TYR A 91 -14.50 3.26 16.65
C TYR A 91 -15.83 3.55 17.35
N GLY A 92 -16.97 3.35 16.68
CA GLY A 92 -18.30 3.47 17.30
C GLY A 92 -18.72 4.90 17.69
N GLU A 93 -18.03 5.93 17.20
CA GLU A 93 -18.36 7.34 17.52
C GLU A 93 -19.50 7.94 16.67
N ARG A 94 -20.33 7.09 16.07
CA ARG A 94 -21.62 7.47 15.48
C ARG A 94 -22.72 6.59 16.04
#